data_AF-A0A143B549-F1
#
_entry.id   AF-A0A143B549-F1
#
_cell.length_a   1.000
_cell.length_b   1.000
_cell.length_c   1.000
_cell.angle_alpha   90.00
_cell.angle_beta   90.00
_cell.angle_gamma   90.00
#
_symmetry.space_group_name_H-M   'P 1'
#
loop_
_entity.id
_entity.type
_entity.pdbx_description
1 polymer ?
#
loop_
_entity_poly.entity_id
_entity_poly.type
_entity_poly.pdbx_seq_one_letter_code
_entity_poly.pdbx_strand_id
1 'polypeptide(L)' 'MEFLIIPVVFGFAAASVARGKNRNPYLWFALGLVTGPFALVALVVMKAGPGEDQGYE' A
#
# COMPACT_ATOMS: atom_id res chain seq x y z
N MET A 1 -19.22 -1.56 -13.37
CA MET A 1 -19.03 -0.97 -12.03
C MET A 1 -18.22 -1.89 -11.11
N GLU A 2 -18.45 -3.21 -11.13
CA GLU A 2 -17.72 -4.20 -10.30
C GLU A 2 -16.19 -4.24 -10.54
N PHE A 3 -15.75 -4.13 -11.80
CA PHE A 3 -14.32 -4.21 -12.15
C PHE A 3 -13.45 -3.05 -11.64
N LEU A 4 -14.05 -1.94 -11.20
CA LEU A 4 -13.31 -0.80 -10.62
C LEU A 4 -13.16 -0.91 -9.11
N ILE A 5 -13.98 -1.75 -8.44
CA ILE A 5 -13.95 -1.88 -6.98
C ILE A 5 -12.68 -2.60 -6.53
N ILE A 6 -12.34 -3.69 -7.22
CA ILE A 6 -11.19 -4.54 -6.90
C ILE A 6 -9.86 -3.75 -6.89
N PRO A 7 -9.47 -3.02 -7.95
CA PRO A 7 -8.23 -2.24 -7.93
C PRO A 7 -8.26 -1.14 -6.88
N VAL A 8 -9.41 -0.51 -6.65
CA VAL A 8 -9.57 0.53 -5.61
C VAL A 8 -9.33 -0.03 -4.22
N VAL A 9 -9.87 -1.21 -3.91
CA VAL A 9 -9.62 -1.92 -2.63
C VAL A 9 -8.13 -2.22 -2.46
N PHE A 10 -7.45 -2.70 -3.51
CA PHE A 10 -6.01 -2.94 -3.46
C PHE A 10 -5.18 -1.67 -3.33
N GLY A 11 -5.59 -0.57 -3.96
CA GLY A 11 -5.00 0.76 -3.78
C GLY A 11 -5.05 1.19 -2.32
N PHE A 12 -6.22 1.12 -1.68
CA PHE A 12 -6.37 1.47 -0.27
C PHE A 12 -5.57 0.54 0.66
N ALA A 13 -5.56 -0.77 0.39
CA ALA A 13 -4.77 -1.72 1.17
C ALA A 13 -3.25 -1.49 1.02
N ALA A 14 -2.77 -1.14 -0.17
CA ALA A 14 -1.36 -0.79 -0.37
C ALA A 14 -1.00 0.53 0.35
N ALA A 15 -1.89 1.52 0.31
CA ALA A 15 -1.70 2.80 0.99
C ALA A 15 -1.63 2.65 2.52
N SER A 16 -2.51 1.83 3.11
CA SER A 16 -2.53 1.60 4.56
C SER A 16 -1.24 0.91 5.03
N VAL A 17 -0.81 -0.16 4.34
CA VAL A 17 0.44 -0.86 4.66
C VAL A 17 1.64 0.06 4.44
N ALA A 18 1.61 0.95 3.46
CA ALA A 18 2.71 1.86 3.15
C ALA A 18 2.89 2.90 4.25
N ARG A 19 1.79 3.43 4.78
CA ARG A 19 1.78 4.34 5.92
C ARG A 19 2.49 3.71 7.13
N GLY A 20 2.18 2.45 7.43
CA GLY A 20 2.85 1.71 8.51
C GLY A 20 4.31 1.42 8.32
N LYS A 21 4.74 1.31 7.07
CA LYS A 21 6.13 1.04 6.72
C LYS A 21 6.93 2.32 6.52
N ASN A 22 6.44 3.48 6.99
CA ASN A 22 7.08 4.78 6.79
C ASN A 22 7.37 5.09 5.32
N ARG A 23 6.43 4.76 4.43
CA ARG A 23 6.52 5.04 3.00
C ARG A 23 5.38 5.94 2.56
N ASN A 24 5.59 6.63 1.45
CA ASN A 24 4.60 7.55 0.88
C ASN A 24 3.32 6.78 0.48
N PRO A 25 2.20 6.96 1.18
CA PRO A 25 0.98 6.19 0.96
C PRO A 25 0.30 6.54 -0.38
N TYR A 26 0.46 7.77 -0.88
CA TYR A 26 -0.12 8.19 -2.17
C TYR A 26 0.56 7.50 -3.36
N LEU A 27 1.88 7.32 -3.28
CA LEU A 27 2.65 6.56 -4.28
C LEU A 27 2.22 5.09 -4.30
N TRP A 28 2.07 4.47 -3.13
CA TRP A 28 1.66 3.07 -3.04
C TRP A 28 0.18 2.85 -3.36
N PHE A 29 -0.69 3.84 -3.13
CA PHE A 29 -2.07 3.83 -3.62
C PHE A 29 -2.11 3.76 -5.15
N ALA A 30 -1.37 4.63 -5.84
CA ALA A 30 -1.29 4.64 -7.30
C ALA A 30 -0.72 3.33 -7.85
N LEU A 31 0.32 2.78 -7.20
CA LEU A 31 0.86 1.47 -7.55
C LEU A 31 -0.14 0.33 -7.32
N GLY A 32 -0.92 0.37 -6.23
CA GLY A 32 -1.97 -0.60 -5.95
C GLY A 32 -3.14 -0.54 -6.93
N LEU A 33 -3.48 0.65 -7.44
CA LEU A 33 -4.49 0.79 -8.50
C LEU A 33 -4.05 0.17 -9.84
N VAL A 34 -2.77 0.30 -10.19
CA VAL A 34 -2.24 -0.16 -11.50
C VAL A 34 -1.82 -1.62 -11.47
N THR A 35 -1.11 -2.03 -10.42
CA THR A 35 -0.54 -3.38 -10.30
C THR A 35 -1.41 -4.31 -9.46
N GLY A 36 -2.43 -3.79 -8.78
CA GLY A 36 -3.36 -4.58 -7.97
C GLY A 36 -2.65 -5.26 -6.79
N PRO A 37 -2.86 -6.57 -6.59
CA PRO A 37 -2.32 -7.30 -5.44
C PRO A 37 -0.78 -7.36 -5.41
N PHE A 38 -0.11 -7.21 -6.57
CA PHE A 38 1.35 -7.28 -6.64
C PHE A 38 2.04 -6.14 -5.88
N ALA A 39 1.48 -4.93 -5.90
CA ALA A 39 1.99 -3.83 -5.06
C ALA A 39 1.91 -4.18 -3.57
N LEU A 40 0.82 -4.81 -3.14
CA LEU A 40 0.66 -5.22 -1.75
C LEU A 40 1.73 -6.23 -1.34
N VAL A 41 1.94 -7.27 -2.15
CA VAL A 41 2.96 -8.30 -1.90
C VAL A 41 4.36 -7.68 -1.85
N ALA A 42 4.72 -6.84 -2.83
CA ALA A 42 5.99 -6.14 -2.87
C ALA A 42 6.22 -5.29 -1.61
N LEU A 43 5.18 -4.57 -1.18
CA LEU A 43 5.24 -3.72 0.00
C LEU A 43 5.38 -4.51 1.31
N VAL A 44 4.69 -5.65 1.43
CA VAL A 44 4.74 -6.51 2.60
C VAL A 44 6.13 -7.11 2.79
N VAL A 45 6.77 -7.61 1.72
CA VAL A 45 8.13 -8.19 1.79
C VAL A 45 9.23 -7.14 1.94
N MET A 46 8.96 -5.89 1.53
CA MET A 46 9.89 -4.79 1.70
C MET A 46 10.08 -4.41 3.16
N LYS A 47 11.34 -4.17 3.57
CA LYS A 47 11.64 -3.60 4.88
C LYS A 47 11.00 -2.21 5.03
N ALA A 48 10.57 -1.89 6.24
CA ALA A 48 10.10 -0.54 6.57
C ALA A 48 11.17 0.49 6.15
N GLY A 49 10.70 1.60 5.58
CA GLY A 49 11.57 2.71 5.23
C GLY A 49 12.20 3.33 6.48
N PRO A 50 13.35 4.03 6.34
CA PRO A 50 13.92 4.79 7.43
C PRO A 50 12.95 5.90 7.87
N GLY A 51 12.53 5.87 9.13
CA GLY A 51 11.57 6.78 9.74
C GLY A 51 11.05 6.20 11.06
N GLU A 52 10.49 7.02 11.96
CA GLU A 52 9.90 6.56 13.22
C GLU A 52 8.85 5.47 12.95
N ASP A 53 9.06 4.25 13.44
CA ASP A 53 8.01 3.23 13.46
C ASP A 53 6.76 3.88 14.04
N GLN A 54 5.69 4.02 13.25
CA GLN A 54 4.47 4.73 13.65
C GLN A 54 3.64 3.92 14.66
N GLY A 55 4.29 3.13 15.53
CA GLY A 55 3.74 2.45 16.70
C GLY A 55 2.26 2.22 16.57
N TYR A 56 1.87 1.24 15.74
CA TYR A 56 0.48 0.84 15.65
C TYR A 56 0.04 0.42 17.06
N GLU A 57 -0.72 1.27 17.75
CA GLU A 57 -1.53 0.91 18.92
C GLU A 57 -2.72 0.04 18.50
#